data_AF-A0A091BUW2-F1
#
_entry.id   AF-A0A091BUW2-F1
#
_cell.length_a   1.000
_cell.length_b   1.000
_cell.length_c   1.000
_cell.angle_alpha   90.00
_cell.angle_beta   90.00
_cell.angle_gamma   90.00
#
_symmetry.space_group_name_H-M   'P 1'
#
loop_
_entity.id
_entity.type
_entity.pdbx_description
1 polymer ?
#
loop_
_entity_poly.entity_id
_entity_poly.type
_entity_poly.pdbx_seq_one_letter_code
_entity_poly.pdbx_strand_id
1 'polypeptide(L)'
;MKPLLSNYNLWISFTTTPTLKGEETQIRYFSLLVSLLYDPPFELNEQTIYERYKEVQQNRITQGFAFYQSIQAPGKYYPIPFQINDFGLLFLWRQFTGLENLWLEPFLTEAVDFSLYAHTKLKEITLLSLSQKFHRLHSFCDFYSGSLLLAYEPLFLTNETKQLMYSFIKLLPNYQQLLIKHPELPVLYEKLLQYSTQKEKNKWNLLG
;
A
#
# COMPACT_ATOMS: atom_id res chain seq x y z
N MET A 1 -14.42 -3.50 19.57
CA MET A 1 -13.10 -4.10 19.23
C MET A 1 -13.19 -5.26 18.23
N LYS A 2 -14.06 -6.28 18.41
CA LYS A 2 -14.22 -7.37 17.43
C LYS A 2 -14.44 -6.90 15.97
N PRO A 3 -15.28 -5.88 15.68
CA PRO A 3 -15.50 -5.42 14.30
C PRO A 3 -14.28 -4.73 13.67
N LEU A 4 -13.41 -4.12 14.49
CA LEU A 4 -12.21 -3.46 13.99
C LEU A 4 -11.17 -4.50 13.58
N LEU A 5 -10.85 -5.42 14.50
CA LEU A 5 -9.78 -6.41 14.28
C LEU A 5 -10.10 -7.37 13.15
N SER A 6 -11.38 -7.72 12.93
CA SER A 6 -11.80 -8.58 11.82
C SER A 6 -11.47 -7.99 10.45
N ASN A 7 -11.51 -6.66 10.28
CA ASN A 7 -11.14 -6.01 9.02
C ASN A 7 -9.65 -6.23 8.69
N TYR A 8 -8.83 -6.41 9.73
CA TYR A 8 -7.41 -6.70 9.61
C TYR A 8 -7.12 -8.21 9.69
N ASN A 9 -8.12 -9.10 9.66
CA ASN A 9 -7.93 -10.55 9.91
C ASN A 9 -7.22 -10.87 11.23
N LEU A 10 -7.42 -10.03 12.25
CA LEU A 10 -6.86 -10.19 13.59
C LEU A 10 -7.94 -10.55 14.59
N TRP A 11 -7.56 -11.21 15.68
CA TRP A 11 -8.44 -11.51 16.81
C TRP A 11 -7.66 -11.51 18.12
N ILE A 12 -8.37 -11.47 19.25
CA ILE A 12 -7.76 -11.56 20.58
C ILE A 12 -8.04 -12.95 21.14
N SER A 13 -6.98 -13.61 21.61
CA SER A 13 -7.11 -14.81 22.45
C SER A 13 -6.98 -14.42 23.92
N PHE A 14 -7.81 -15.03 24.76
CA PHE A 14 -7.79 -14.86 26.22
C PHE A 14 -7.43 -16.15 26.96
N THR A 15 -6.91 -17.17 26.25
CA THR A 15 -6.67 -18.51 26.81
C THR A 15 -5.66 -18.54 27.95
N THR A 16 -4.72 -17.60 28.00
CA THR A 16 -3.75 -17.45 29.10
C THR A 16 -3.61 -15.97 29.46
N THR A 17 -2.88 -15.23 28.65
CA THR A 17 -2.79 -13.76 28.68
C THR A 17 -3.48 -13.20 27.43
N PRO A 18 -4.17 -12.05 27.52
CA PRO A 18 -4.76 -11.41 26.36
C PRO A 18 -3.68 -11.15 25.30
N THR A 19 -3.80 -11.83 24.16
CA THR A 19 -2.81 -11.74 23.08
C THR A 19 -3.50 -11.51 21.75
N LEU A 20 -2.97 -10.57 20.96
CA LEU A 20 -3.39 -10.34 19.59
C LEU A 20 -2.86 -11.49 18.72
N LYS A 21 -3.73 -12.05 17.89
CA LYS A 21 -3.47 -13.21 17.02
C LYS A 21 -3.86 -12.87 15.57
N GLY A 22 -3.18 -13.52 14.64
CA GLY A 22 -3.27 -13.32 13.20
C GLY A 22 -1.91 -13.54 12.54
N GLU A 23 -1.82 -13.28 11.23
CA GLU A 23 -0.56 -13.26 10.51
C GLU A 23 0.38 -12.19 11.10
N GLU A 24 1.64 -12.52 11.34
CA GLU A 24 2.57 -11.60 12.02
C GLU A 24 2.79 -10.32 11.21
N THR A 25 2.87 -10.41 9.89
CA THR A 25 2.99 -9.23 9.02
C THR A 25 1.81 -8.26 9.20
N GLN A 26 0.61 -8.81 9.37
CA GLN A 26 -0.62 -8.07 9.57
C GLN A 26 -0.71 -7.48 10.99
N ILE A 27 -0.23 -8.20 12.01
CA ILE A 27 -0.09 -7.68 13.39
C ILE A 27 0.85 -6.48 13.41
N ARG A 28 1.99 -6.57 12.71
CA ARG A 28 2.99 -5.50 12.63
C ARG A 28 2.45 -4.26 11.93
N TYR A 29 1.73 -4.45 10.83
CA TYR A 29 1.03 -3.35 10.15
C TYR A 29 -0.02 -2.70 11.07
N PHE A 30 -0.85 -3.49 11.74
CA PHE A 30 -1.84 -2.96 12.67
C PHE A 30 -1.20 -2.21 13.84
N SER A 31 -0.05 -2.69 14.34
CA SER A 31 0.72 -2.01 15.39
C SER A 31 1.23 -0.63 14.94
N LEU A 32 1.67 -0.49 13.69
CA LEU A 32 2.02 0.80 13.10
C LEU A 32 0.80 1.74 13.07
N LEU A 33 -0.34 1.26 12.57
CA LEU A 33 -1.56 2.07 12.50
C LEU A 33 -1.98 2.59 13.87
N VAL A 34 -1.97 1.71 14.89
CA VAL A 34 -2.28 2.10 16.27
C VAL A 34 -1.27 3.14 16.78
N SER A 35 0.02 2.98 16.48
CA SER A 35 1.04 3.95 16.89
C SER A 35 0.82 5.33 16.25
N LEU A 36 0.51 5.38 14.95
CA LEU A 36 0.22 6.63 14.23
C LEU A 36 -1.07 7.30 14.72
N LEU A 37 -2.06 6.53 15.16
CA LEU A 37 -3.30 7.09 15.73
C LEU A 37 -3.11 7.57 17.17
N TYR A 38 -2.29 6.87 17.94
CA TYR A 38 -2.00 7.22 19.33
C TYR A 38 -1.12 8.46 19.44
N ASP A 39 -0.09 8.56 18.60
CA ASP A 39 0.87 9.65 18.56
C ASP A 39 1.12 10.07 17.10
N PRO A 40 0.22 10.90 16.54
CA PRO A 40 0.30 11.30 15.14
C PRO A 40 1.50 12.22 14.91
N PRO A 41 2.28 11.98 13.84
CA PRO A 41 3.41 12.85 13.53
C PRO A 41 2.93 14.23 13.08
N PHE A 42 3.75 15.26 13.38
CA PHE A 42 3.50 16.61 12.91
C PHE A 42 3.50 16.72 11.37
N GLU A 43 4.44 16.04 10.72
CA GLU A 43 4.50 15.89 9.26
C GLU A 43 4.48 14.42 8.85
N LEU A 44 3.49 14.07 8.05
CA LEU A 44 3.36 12.74 7.48
C LEU A 44 4.07 12.70 6.11
N ASN A 45 5.29 12.18 6.09
CA ASN A 45 6.06 11.93 4.87
C ASN A 45 6.64 10.51 4.87
N GLU A 46 7.25 10.12 3.76
CA GLU A 46 7.78 8.76 3.52
C GLU A 46 8.78 8.33 4.62
N GLN A 47 9.69 9.23 5.00
CA GLN A 47 10.72 8.97 6.01
C GLN A 47 10.11 8.81 7.40
N THR A 48 9.18 9.69 7.78
CA THR A 48 8.51 9.64 9.09
C THR A 48 7.77 8.32 9.29
N ILE A 49 7.05 7.85 8.26
CA ILE A 49 6.31 6.57 8.32
C ILE A 49 7.28 5.40 8.48
N TYR A 50 8.37 5.41 7.72
CA TYR A 50 9.37 4.33 7.77
C TYR A 50 10.07 4.26 9.13
N GLU A 51 10.54 5.40 9.67
CA GLU A 51 11.18 5.42 10.99
C GLU A 51 10.20 5.02 12.09
N ARG A 52 8.93 5.46 12.01
CA ARG A 52 7.89 5.01 12.94
C ARG A 52 7.67 3.51 12.87
N TYR A 53 7.61 2.93 11.67
CA TYR A 53 7.49 1.48 11.52
C TYR A 53 8.66 0.75 12.16
N LYS A 54 9.89 1.20 11.88
CA LYS A 54 11.13 0.62 12.42
C LYS A 54 11.16 0.68 13.95
N GLU A 55 10.80 1.82 14.54
CA GLU A 55 10.72 2.00 16.00
C GLU A 55 9.71 1.02 16.63
N VAL A 56 8.49 0.95 16.08
CA VAL A 56 7.44 0.03 16.56
C VAL A 56 7.91 -1.42 16.49
N GLN A 57 8.59 -1.82 15.40
CA GLN A 57 9.09 -3.19 15.28
C GLN A 57 10.24 -3.46 16.26
N GLN A 58 11.14 -2.50 16.46
CA GLN A 58 12.22 -2.65 17.45
C GLN A 58 11.65 -2.85 18.86
N ASN A 59 10.62 -2.09 19.22
CA ASN A 59 9.94 -2.23 20.52
C ASN A 59 9.24 -3.59 20.69
N ARG A 60 8.69 -4.16 19.61
CA ARG A 60 8.13 -5.52 19.64
C ARG A 60 9.20 -6.57 19.87
N ILE A 61 10.34 -6.44 19.19
CA ILE A 61 11.47 -7.36 19.32
C ILE A 61 12.04 -7.33 20.74
N THR A 62 12.19 -6.14 21.35
CA THR A 62 12.68 -6.01 22.73
C THR A 62 11.71 -6.60 23.76
N GLN A 63 10.41 -6.66 23.44
CA GLN A 63 9.38 -7.33 24.23
C GLN A 63 9.32 -8.86 24.00
N GLY A 64 10.20 -9.41 23.14
CA GLY A 64 10.29 -10.85 22.88
C GLY A 64 9.40 -11.36 21.74
N PHE A 65 8.76 -10.48 20.97
CA PHE A 65 8.01 -10.88 19.77
C PHE A 65 8.95 -11.04 18.58
N ALA A 66 9.33 -12.28 18.26
CA ALA A 66 10.15 -12.61 17.09
C ALA A 66 9.27 -12.98 15.90
N PHE A 67 9.66 -12.54 14.69
CA PHE A 67 9.03 -13.00 13.45
C PHE A 67 9.86 -14.11 12.83
N TYR A 68 9.30 -15.31 12.84
CA TYR A 68 9.90 -16.45 12.15
C TYR A 68 9.62 -16.34 10.66
N GLN A 69 10.63 -16.69 9.87
CA GLN A 69 10.62 -16.62 8.41
C GLN A 69 9.31 -17.18 7.83
N SER A 70 8.71 -16.43 6.90
CA SER A 70 7.57 -16.89 6.12
C SER A 70 7.89 -16.93 4.63
N ILE A 71 7.40 -17.95 3.94
CA ILE A 71 7.41 -18.01 2.48
C ILE A 71 6.11 -17.39 1.99
N GLN A 72 6.19 -16.52 0.98
CA GLN A 72 5.00 -15.92 0.39
C GLN A 72 4.20 -17.00 -0.35
N ALA A 73 2.87 -17.00 -0.15
CA ALA A 73 1.98 -17.85 -0.92
C ALA A 73 2.05 -17.50 -2.43
N PRO A 74 1.98 -18.49 -3.34
CA PRO A 74 1.98 -18.23 -4.77
C PRO A 74 0.74 -17.41 -5.21
N GLY A 75 0.85 -16.69 -6.32
CA GLY A 75 -0.27 -15.96 -6.92
C GLY A 75 -0.50 -14.54 -6.37
N LYS A 76 0.51 -13.94 -5.74
CA LYS A 76 0.48 -12.56 -5.27
C LYS A 76 0.73 -11.56 -6.42
N TYR A 77 0.12 -10.37 -6.35
CA TYR A 77 0.36 -9.28 -7.30
C TYR A 77 1.83 -8.84 -7.26
N TYR A 78 2.39 -8.77 -6.05
CA TYR A 78 3.81 -8.48 -5.84
C TYR A 78 4.55 -9.75 -5.40
N PRO A 79 5.21 -10.46 -6.32
CA PRO A 79 6.06 -11.58 -5.95
C PRO A 79 7.31 -11.03 -5.26
N ILE A 80 7.52 -11.37 -3.99
CA ILE A 80 8.68 -10.91 -3.24
C ILE A 80 9.89 -11.72 -3.70
N PRO A 81 10.96 -11.08 -4.19
CA PRO A 81 12.15 -11.80 -4.64
C PRO A 81 13.09 -12.23 -3.49
N PHE A 82 12.70 -11.98 -2.24
CA PHE A 82 13.48 -12.22 -1.03
C PHE A 82 12.63 -12.86 0.07
N GLN A 83 13.31 -13.45 1.06
CA GLN A 83 12.65 -14.08 2.20
C GLN A 83 12.02 -13.03 3.11
N ILE A 84 10.79 -13.29 3.59
CA ILE A 84 10.13 -12.43 4.56
C ILE A 84 10.56 -12.86 5.95
N ASN A 85 11.59 -12.17 6.43
CA ASN A 85 12.08 -12.12 7.81
C ASN A 85 12.09 -10.65 8.28
N ASP A 86 12.64 -10.34 9.46
CA ASP A 86 12.67 -8.96 9.97
C ASP A 86 13.36 -7.96 9.02
N PHE A 87 14.51 -8.33 8.45
CA PHE A 87 15.22 -7.49 7.49
C PHE A 87 14.45 -7.33 6.18
N GLY A 88 13.89 -8.42 5.66
CA GLY A 88 13.06 -8.40 4.46
C GLY A 88 11.82 -7.51 4.63
N LEU A 89 11.17 -7.54 5.80
CA LEU A 89 10.03 -6.66 6.09
C LEU A 89 10.45 -5.19 6.19
N LEU A 90 11.58 -4.88 6.83
CA LEU A 90 12.09 -3.50 6.85
C LEU A 90 12.38 -3.00 5.43
N PHE A 91 13.01 -3.82 4.60
CA PHE A 91 13.27 -3.47 3.21
C PHE A 91 11.97 -3.28 2.41
N LEU A 92 11.00 -4.17 2.57
CA LEU A 92 9.68 -4.05 1.94
C LEU A 92 8.99 -2.73 2.33
N TRP A 93 9.08 -2.33 3.60
CA TRP A 93 8.51 -1.05 4.05
C TRP A 93 9.23 0.17 3.48
N ARG A 94 10.53 0.10 3.16
CA ARG A 94 11.20 1.15 2.37
C ARG A 94 10.60 1.26 0.96
N GLN A 95 10.27 0.13 0.33
CA GLN A 95 9.63 0.11 -0.99
C GLN A 95 8.19 0.67 -0.94
N PHE A 96 7.40 0.25 0.05
CA PHE A 96 6.01 0.72 0.24
C PHE A 96 5.92 2.20 0.57
N THR A 97 6.82 2.71 1.41
CA THR A 97 6.90 4.15 1.70
C THR A 97 7.44 4.95 0.52
N GLY A 98 8.17 4.33 -0.41
CA GLY A 98 8.73 5.00 -1.58
C GLY A 98 10.13 5.57 -1.38
N LEU A 99 10.79 5.23 -0.27
CA LEU A 99 12.21 5.45 -0.03
C LEU A 99 13.11 4.54 -0.88
N GLU A 100 12.53 3.51 -1.48
CA GLU A 100 13.15 2.60 -2.43
C GLU A 100 12.18 2.32 -3.59
N ASN A 101 12.71 1.94 -4.75
CA ASN A 101 11.88 1.53 -5.87
C ASN A 101 11.28 0.14 -5.62
N LEU A 102 10.06 -0.08 -6.11
CA LEU A 102 9.47 -1.42 -6.09
C LEU A 102 10.16 -2.32 -7.11
N TRP A 103 10.44 -3.56 -6.70
CA TRP A 103 11.07 -4.55 -7.56
C TRP A 103 10.00 -5.44 -8.18
N LEU A 104 9.55 -5.08 -9.38
CA LEU A 104 8.44 -5.75 -10.06
C LEU A 104 8.90 -6.50 -11.29
N GLU A 105 8.13 -7.52 -11.65
CA GLU A 105 8.29 -8.19 -12.94
C GLU A 105 7.99 -7.20 -14.09
N PRO A 106 8.77 -7.20 -15.18
CA PRO A 106 8.63 -6.23 -16.26
C PRO A 106 7.21 -6.13 -16.84
N PHE A 107 6.52 -7.26 -16.98
CA PHE A 107 5.18 -7.30 -17.56
C PHE A 107 4.14 -6.51 -16.72
N LEU A 108 4.30 -6.47 -15.38
CA LEU A 108 3.41 -5.70 -14.51
C LEU A 108 3.59 -4.21 -14.76
N THR A 109 4.84 -3.78 -14.89
CA THR A 109 5.22 -2.41 -15.20
C THR A 109 4.66 -1.98 -16.55
N GLU A 110 4.86 -2.80 -17.59
CA GLU A 110 4.33 -2.54 -18.93
C GLU A 110 2.79 -2.42 -18.94
N ALA A 111 2.08 -3.27 -18.20
CA ALA A 111 0.62 -3.22 -18.13
C ALA A 111 0.10 -1.94 -17.47
N VAL A 112 0.75 -1.47 -16.38
CA VAL A 112 0.38 -0.21 -15.72
C VAL A 112 0.75 0.98 -16.59
N ASP A 113 1.95 1.00 -17.15
CA ASP A 113 2.44 2.09 -18.01
C ASP A 113 1.56 2.25 -19.25
N PHE A 114 1.23 1.13 -19.92
CA PHE A 114 0.30 1.13 -21.05
C PHE A 114 -1.06 1.72 -20.67
N SER A 115 -1.61 1.30 -19.54
CA SER A 115 -2.93 1.78 -19.08
C SER A 115 -2.92 3.28 -18.79
N LEU A 116 -1.88 3.77 -18.12
CA LEU A 116 -1.72 5.19 -17.82
C LEU A 116 -1.51 6.02 -19.09
N TYR A 117 -0.70 5.53 -20.03
CA TYR A 117 -0.48 6.20 -21.32
C TYR A 117 -1.76 6.25 -22.19
N ALA A 118 -2.52 5.15 -22.23
CA ALA A 118 -3.72 5.06 -23.04
C ALA A 118 -4.87 5.96 -22.54
N HIS A 119 -4.98 6.12 -21.22
CA HIS A 119 -6.17 6.71 -20.59
C HIS A 119 -5.94 8.05 -19.90
N THR A 120 -4.70 8.55 -19.86
CA THR A 120 -4.38 9.84 -19.26
C THR A 120 -3.62 10.74 -20.23
N LYS A 121 -3.63 12.06 -19.99
CA LYS A 121 -2.91 13.06 -20.80
C LYS A 121 -1.65 13.58 -20.09
N LEU A 122 -1.12 12.80 -19.14
CA LEU A 122 0.03 13.19 -18.33
C LEU A 122 1.33 13.10 -19.14
N LYS A 123 2.34 13.87 -18.73
CA LYS A 123 3.68 13.79 -19.34
C LYS A 123 4.38 12.50 -18.94
N GLU A 124 5.27 12.00 -19.80
CA GLU A 124 6.03 10.76 -19.59
C GLU A 124 6.70 10.67 -18.22
N ILE A 125 7.39 11.73 -17.78
CA ILE A 125 8.03 11.73 -16.45
C ILE A 125 7.05 11.63 -15.29
N THR A 126 5.85 12.21 -15.44
CA THR A 126 4.76 12.12 -14.47
C THR A 126 4.13 10.73 -14.49
N LEU A 127 3.98 10.13 -15.67
CA LEU A 127 3.50 8.76 -15.86
C LEU A 127 4.40 7.75 -15.15
N LEU A 128 5.73 7.84 -15.33
CA LEU A 128 6.68 6.94 -14.66
C LEU A 128 6.60 7.04 -13.13
N SER A 129 6.54 8.27 -12.60
CA SER A 129 6.36 8.49 -11.16
C SER A 129 5.02 7.95 -10.65
N LEU A 130 3.96 8.12 -11.44
CA LEU A 130 2.62 7.67 -11.10
C LEU A 130 2.51 6.15 -11.14
N SER A 131 3.08 5.50 -12.16
CA SER A 131 3.16 4.06 -12.30
C SER A 131 3.75 3.40 -11.04
N GLN A 132 4.89 3.92 -10.57
CA GLN A 132 5.49 3.47 -9.30
C GLN A 132 4.55 3.63 -8.10
N LYS A 133 3.71 4.67 -8.06
CA LYS A 133 2.71 4.85 -6.98
C LYS A 133 1.56 3.86 -7.08
N PHE A 134 1.06 3.57 -8.29
CA PHE A 134 0.04 2.54 -8.50
C PHE A 134 0.55 1.17 -8.08
N HIS A 135 1.78 0.85 -8.46
CA HIS A 135 2.47 -0.36 -8.06
C HIS A 135 2.66 -0.49 -6.55
N ARG A 136 3.12 0.58 -5.87
CA ARG A 136 3.18 0.63 -4.41
C ARG A 136 1.82 0.34 -3.79
N LEU A 137 0.79 1.00 -4.28
CA LEU A 137 -0.56 0.86 -3.76
C LEU A 137 -1.09 -0.56 -3.95
N HIS A 138 -0.97 -1.14 -5.15
CA HIS A 138 -1.42 -2.51 -5.42
C HIS A 138 -0.67 -3.52 -4.56
N SER A 139 0.65 -3.39 -4.47
CA SER A 139 1.49 -4.28 -3.67
C SER A 139 1.15 -4.18 -2.20
N PHE A 140 0.97 -2.96 -1.68
CA PHE A 140 0.55 -2.74 -0.31
C PHE A 140 -0.80 -3.41 0.01
N CYS A 141 -1.79 -3.22 -0.87
CA CYS A 141 -3.13 -3.80 -0.76
C CYS A 141 -3.11 -5.32 -0.89
N ASP A 142 -2.16 -5.89 -1.63
CA ASP A 142 -2.04 -7.35 -1.73
C ASP A 142 -1.51 -7.97 -0.42
N PHE A 143 -0.63 -7.24 0.27
CA PHE A 143 -0.05 -7.65 1.55
C PHE A 143 -1.01 -7.51 2.70
N TYR A 144 -1.58 -6.32 2.87
CA TYR A 144 -2.29 -5.97 4.09
C TYR A 144 -3.79 -5.92 3.86
N SER A 145 -4.55 -6.31 4.87
CA SER A 145 -6.02 -6.16 4.89
C SER A 145 -6.41 -5.04 5.83
N GLY A 146 -7.65 -4.57 5.69
CA GLY A 146 -8.25 -3.55 6.53
C GLY A 146 -8.23 -2.17 5.89
N SER A 147 -8.81 -1.20 6.59
CA SER A 147 -8.95 0.15 6.04
C SER A 147 -7.60 0.85 5.94
N LEU A 148 -7.35 1.47 4.78
CA LEU A 148 -6.20 2.33 4.49
C LEU A 148 -6.33 3.74 5.15
N LEU A 149 -6.98 3.83 6.32
CA LEU A 149 -7.23 5.06 7.08
C LEU A 149 -8.00 6.14 6.29
N LEU A 150 -8.96 5.72 5.45
CA LEU A 150 -9.80 6.64 4.68
C LEU A 150 -11.27 6.35 4.93
N ALA A 151 -12.00 7.35 5.44
CA ALA A 151 -13.42 7.46 5.13
C ALA A 151 -13.49 7.82 3.64
N TYR A 152 -13.92 6.87 2.80
CA TYR A 152 -14.18 7.13 1.40
C TYR A 152 -15.69 7.14 1.20
N GLU A 153 -16.22 8.26 0.72
CA GLU A 153 -17.51 8.23 0.07
C GLU A 153 -17.29 7.69 -1.35
N PRO A 154 -18.17 6.82 -1.86
CA PRO A 154 -18.16 6.42 -3.25
C PRO A 154 -18.50 7.65 -4.11
N LEU A 155 -17.51 8.50 -4.34
CA LEU A 155 -17.57 9.67 -5.20
C LEU A 155 -17.76 9.23 -6.65
N PHE A 156 -18.29 10.15 -7.47
CA PHE A 156 -18.35 9.99 -8.92
C PHE A 156 -16.93 9.84 -9.48
N LEU A 157 -16.56 8.61 -9.84
CA LEU A 157 -15.29 8.33 -10.52
C LEU A 157 -15.27 9.00 -11.89
N THR A 158 -14.15 9.64 -12.22
CA THR A 158 -13.91 10.18 -13.57
C THR A 158 -13.88 9.08 -14.62
N ASN A 159 -14.00 9.47 -15.89
CA ASN A 159 -13.92 8.51 -16.97
C ASN A 159 -12.52 7.89 -17.04
N GLU A 160 -11.47 8.67 -16.80
CA GLU A 160 -10.08 8.24 -16.74
C GLU A 160 -9.90 7.12 -15.71
N THR A 161 -10.38 7.32 -14.47
CA THR A 161 -10.28 6.30 -13.42
C THR A 161 -11.04 5.02 -13.79
N LYS A 162 -12.24 5.14 -14.38
CA LYS A 162 -13.01 3.97 -14.84
C LYS A 162 -12.26 3.20 -15.94
N GLN A 163 -11.69 3.89 -16.92
CA GLN A 163 -10.92 3.25 -17.99
C GLN A 163 -9.65 2.56 -17.45
N LEU A 164 -8.95 3.17 -16.50
CA LEU A 164 -7.82 2.54 -15.82
C LEU A 164 -8.24 1.26 -15.10
N MET A 165 -9.35 1.29 -14.36
CA MET A 165 -9.87 0.09 -13.72
C MET A 165 -10.18 -1.01 -14.73
N TYR A 166 -10.84 -0.68 -15.85
CA TYR A 166 -11.13 -1.66 -16.90
C TYR A 166 -9.85 -2.25 -17.50
N SER A 167 -8.82 -1.44 -17.75
CA SER A 167 -7.53 -1.93 -18.21
C SER A 167 -6.87 -2.83 -17.17
N PHE A 168 -6.85 -2.43 -15.89
CA PHE A 168 -6.24 -3.23 -14.83
C PHE A 168 -6.94 -4.58 -14.63
N ILE A 169 -8.27 -4.62 -14.71
CA ILE A 169 -9.02 -5.88 -14.67
C ILE A 169 -8.61 -6.84 -15.80
N LYS A 170 -8.25 -6.31 -16.97
CA LYS A 170 -7.88 -7.12 -18.14
C LYS A 170 -6.40 -7.48 -18.18
N LEU A 171 -5.52 -6.59 -17.74
CA LEU A 171 -4.08 -6.69 -17.95
C LEU A 171 -3.32 -7.16 -16.71
N LEU A 172 -3.82 -6.87 -15.51
CA LEU A 172 -3.12 -7.20 -14.27
C LEU A 172 -3.62 -8.51 -13.67
N PRO A 173 -2.71 -9.44 -13.32
CA PRO A 173 -3.09 -10.69 -12.70
C PRO A 173 -3.66 -10.43 -11.30
N ASN A 174 -4.70 -11.19 -10.95
CA ASN A 174 -5.36 -11.17 -9.65
C ASN A 174 -5.89 -9.80 -9.19
N TYR A 175 -6.03 -8.84 -10.10
CA TYR A 175 -6.50 -7.49 -9.77
C TYR A 175 -7.96 -7.48 -9.28
N GLN A 176 -8.80 -8.39 -9.79
CA GLN A 176 -10.18 -8.52 -9.30
C GLN A 176 -10.23 -8.92 -7.82
N GLN A 177 -9.39 -9.86 -7.40
CA GLN A 177 -9.26 -10.29 -6.00
C GLN A 177 -8.77 -9.14 -5.14
N LEU A 178 -7.80 -8.36 -5.65
CA LEU A 178 -7.31 -7.16 -4.99
C LEU A 178 -8.42 -6.13 -4.77
N LEU A 179 -9.26 -5.89 -5.79
CA LEU A 179 -10.38 -4.95 -5.71
C LEU A 179 -11.50 -5.43 -4.78
N ILE A 180 -11.76 -6.74 -4.70
CA ILE A 180 -12.69 -7.31 -3.71
C ILE A 180 -12.17 -7.08 -2.30
N LYS A 181 -10.85 -7.25 -2.09
CA LYS A 181 -10.20 -7.04 -0.80
C LYS A 181 -10.17 -5.56 -0.41
N HIS A 182 -9.95 -4.67 -1.38
CA HIS A 182 -9.85 -3.22 -1.22
C HIS A 182 -10.76 -2.47 -2.20
N PRO A 183 -12.08 -2.40 -1.92
CA PRO A 183 -13.04 -1.70 -2.77
C PRO A 183 -12.80 -0.18 -2.87
N GLU A 184 -11.97 0.39 -1.99
CA GLU A 184 -11.56 1.80 -1.97
C GLU A 184 -10.51 2.17 -3.03
N LEU A 185 -9.85 1.18 -3.65
CA LEU A 185 -8.81 1.40 -4.67
C LEU A 185 -9.15 2.42 -5.76
N PRO A 186 -10.37 2.43 -6.34
CA PRO A 186 -10.75 3.41 -7.36
C PRO A 186 -10.64 4.86 -6.88
N VAL A 187 -11.03 5.12 -5.63
CA VAL A 187 -10.95 6.46 -5.02
C VAL A 187 -9.49 6.86 -4.81
N LEU A 188 -8.62 5.91 -4.50
CA LEU A 188 -7.19 6.15 -4.36
C LEU A 188 -6.53 6.50 -5.69
N TYR A 189 -6.91 5.82 -6.78
CA TYR A 189 -6.43 6.17 -8.13
C TYR A 189 -6.83 7.59 -8.52
N GLU A 190 -8.09 7.94 -8.27
CA GLU A 190 -8.61 9.28 -8.52
C GLU A 190 -7.78 10.34 -7.77
N LYS A 191 -7.51 10.14 -6.48
CA LYS A 191 -6.65 11.03 -5.69
C LYS A 191 -5.22 11.13 -6.23
N LEU A 192 -4.63 10.00 -6.62
CA LEU A 192 -3.28 9.97 -7.20
C LEU A 192 -3.21 10.73 -8.53
N LEU A 193 -4.22 10.59 -9.38
CA LEU A 193 -4.33 11.33 -10.64
C LEU A 193 -4.49 12.83 -10.38
N GLN A 194 -5.43 13.23 -9.53
CA GLN A 194 -5.68 14.63 -9.19
C GLN A 194 -4.44 15.32 -8.63
N TYR A 195 -3.74 14.67 -7.68
CA TYR A 195 -2.50 15.18 -7.12
C TYR A 195 -1.42 15.37 -8.19
N SER A 196 -1.30 14.40 -9.11
CA SER A 196 -0.29 14.47 -10.18
C SER A 196 -0.59 15.59 -11.17
N THR A 197 -1.86 15.78 -11.56
CA THR A 197 -2.28 16.90 -12.42
C THR A 197 -2.12 18.26 -11.73
N GLN A 198 -2.42 18.36 -10.43
CA GLN A 198 -2.25 19.61 -9.68
C GLN A 198 -0.77 19.99 -9.53
N LYS A 199 0.10 19.02 -9.26
CA LYS A 199 1.55 19.23 -9.20
C LYS A 199 2.10 19.75 -10.53
N GLU A 200 1.61 19.25 -11.67
CA GLU A 200 1.97 19.79 -12.97
C GLU A 200 1.53 21.25 -13.11
N LYS A 201 0.26 21.58 -12.82
CA LYS A 201 -0.27 22.96 -12.92
C LYS A 201 0.50 23.96 -12.05
N ASN A 202 0.79 23.62 -10.80
CA ASN A 202 1.48 24.53 -9.88
C ASN A 202 2.94 24.80 -10.29
N LYS A 203 3.59 23.88 -11.00
CA LYS A 203 4.94 24.09 -11.53
C LYS A 203 4.98 25.18 -12.61
N TRP A 204 3.87 25.41 -13.33
CA TRP A 204 3.77 26.45 -14.36
C TRP A 204 3.43 27.83 -13.79
N ASN A 205 2.65 27.88 -12.71
CA ASN A 205 2.31 29.15 -12.04
C ASN A 205 3.51 29.81 -11.34
N LEU A 206 4.61 29.08 -11.12
CA LEU A 206 5.87 29.60 -10.55
C LEU A 206 6.86 30.08 -11.63
N LEU A 207 6.53 29.89 -12.90
CA LEU A 207 7.36 30.27 -14.06
C LEU A 207 6.69 31.35 -14.93
N GLY A 208 5.58 31.94 -14.45
CA GLY A 208 4.84 33.02 -15.10
C GLY A 208 4.91 34.31 -14.33
#